data_AF-A0AB38AI64-F1
#
_entry.id   AF-A0AB38AI64-F1
#
_cell.length_a   1.000
_cell.length_b   1.000
_cell.length_c   1.000
_cell.angle_alpha   90.00
_cell.angle_beta   90.00
_cell.angle_gamma   90.00
#
_symmetry.space_group_name_H-M   'P 1'
#
loop_
_entity.id
_entity.type
_entity.pdbx_description
1 polymer ?
#
loop_
_entity_poly.entity_id
_entity_poly.type
_entity_poly.pdbx_seq_one_letter_code
_entity_poly.pdbx_strand_id
1 'polypeptide(L)'
;MRFGAQIQVTWRAESDGTAVNPDDAALLVRRVVDEAAGSCDVLRRDVAEQDINAALRDQLPLNGYGVEVLDSHVRLAIDDSTQRAALLAERMRQGYALEEARQRQEQERKETHLSLQRKREEAQRHEEHTREEARLRRDYELDALARRQARARADFLRDEILANPASARLYALLERSAEHWPRLGGPPSGTSLPDLVREVQGWQPQARWVVIAQLLHDFATGLTKEGRKEFVTILAKAVKVHGDEKAAQALIDAAGEQECD
;
A
#
# COMPACT_ATOMS: atom_id res chain seq x y z
N MET A 1 34.07 -34.74 -49.34
CA MET A 1 33.81 -35.40 -48.04
C MET A 1 34.17 -36.87 -48.18
N ARG A 2 35.16 -37.35 -47.44
CA ARG A 2 35.49 -38.78 -47.37
C ARG A 2 35.38 -39.20 -45.91
N PHE A 3 34.28 -39.88 -45.61
CA PHE A 3 34.12 -40.69 -44.42
C PHE A 3 34.25 -42.14 -44.88
N GLY A 4 35.16 -42.90 -44.27
CA GLY A 4 35.37 -44.30 -44.61
C GLY A 4 35.71 -45.12 -43.38
N ALA A 5 35.23 -46.34 -43.33
CA ALA A 5 35.60 -47.33 -42.33
C ALA A 5 36.45 -48.41 -43.01
N GLN A 6 37.57 -48.77 -42.39
CA GLN A 6 38.37 -49.92 -42.80
C GLN A 6 38.14 -51.02 -41.78
N ILE A 7 37.72 -52.20 -42.26
CA ILE A 7 37.43 -53.36 -41.43
C ILE A 7 38.44 -54.44 -41.78
N GLN A 8 39.20 -54.89 -40.78
CA GLN A 8 40.07 -56.05 -40.87
C GLN A 8 39.37 -57.23 -40.18
N VAL A 9 39.32 -58.37 -40.86
CA VAL A 9 38.61 -59.56 -40.38
C VAL A 9 39.54 -60.76 -40.52
N THR A 10 39.71 -61.49 -39.43
CA THR A 10 40.42 -62.77 -39.38
C THR A 10 39.39 -63.87 -39.18
N TRP A 11 39.32 -64.82 -40.11
CA TRP A 11 38.29 -65.84 -40.13
C TRP A 11 38.84 -67.21 -40.52
N ARG A 12 38.10 -68.26 -40.17
CA ARG A 12 38.36 -69.64 -40.58
C ARG A 12 37.08 -70.29 -41.09
N ALA A 13 37.21 -71.31 -41.93
CA ALA A 13 36.09 -72.16 -42.29
C ALA A 13 35.68 -73.02 -41.07
N GLU A 14 34.38 -73.16 -40.86
CA GLU A 14 33.80 -73.94 -39.76
C GLU A 14 33.98 -75.46 -39.97
N SER A 15 34.27 -75.89 -41.20
CA SER A 15 34.51 -77.30 -41.57
C SER A 15 35.57 -77.42 -42.68
N ASP A 16 36.48 -78.39 -42.54
CA ASP A 16 37.49 -78.71 -43.57
C ASP A 16 36.79 -79.30 -44.80
N GLY A 17 36.54 -78.47 -45.82
CA GLY A 17 36.05 -78.91 -47.15
C GLY A 17 34.94 -78.07 -47.78
N THR A 18 34.35 -77.10 -47.07
CA THR A 18 33.35 -76.18 -47.66
C THR A 18 34.03 -75.05 -48.43
N ALA A 19 33.61 -74.81 -49.67
CA ALA A 19 34.00 -73.62 -50.43
C ALA A 19 33.30 -72.41 -49.82
N VAL A 20 34.02 -71.63 -49.04
CA VAL A 20 33.51 -70.47 -48.30
C VAL A 20 33.91 -69.18 -49.01
N ASN A 21 32.98 -68.25 -49.17
CA ASN A 21 33.25 -66.94 -49.77
C ASN A 21 33.79 -65.98 -48.68
N PRO A 22 34.98 -65.37 -48.86
CA PRO A 22 35.51 -64.37 -47.93
C PRO A 22 34.56 -63.20 -47.65
N ASP A 23 33.65 -62.88 -48.57
CA ASP A 23 32.68 -61.79 -48.41
C ASP A 23 31.65 -62.07 -47.31
N ASP A 24 31.37 -63.34 -46.99
CA ASP A 24 30.41 -63.73 -45.96
C ASP A 24 30.91 -63.38 -44.55
N ALA A 25 32.22 -63.49 -44.32
CA ALA A 25 32.90 -63.03 -43.11
C ALA A 25 32.74 -61.51 -42.91
N ALA A 26 32.87 -60.75 -44.01
CA ALA A 26 32.75 -59.30 -43.99
C ALA A 26 31.30 -58.84 -43.73
N LEU A 27 30.31 -59.56 -44.25
CA LEU A 27 28.88 -59.26 -44.01
C LEU A 27 28.46 -59.47 -42.55
N LEU A 28 28.99 -60.51 -41.89
CA LEU A 28 28.75 -60.77 -40.47
C LEU A 28 29.28 -59.64 -39.59
N VAL A 29 30.55 -59.27 -39.80
CA VAL A 29 31.18 -58.17 -39.06
C VAL A 29 30.47 -56.85 -39.33
N ARG A 30 30.12 -56.57 -40.58
CA ARG A 30 29.45 -55.32 -40.96
C ARG A 30 28.12 -55.11 -40.24
N ARG A 31 27.35 -56.17 -40.01
CA ARG A 31 26.07 -56.07 -39.27
C ARG A 31 26.27 -55.54 -37.86
N VAL A 32 27.27 -56.06 -37.15
CA VAL A 32 27.60 -55.64 -35.77
C VAL A 32 28.16 -54.22 -35.77
N VAL A 33 28.99 -53.86 -36.76
CA VAL A 33 29.52 -52.50 -36.91
C VAL A 33 28.41 -51.49 -37.18
N ASP A 34 27.47 -51.77 -38.08
CA ASP A 34 26.38 -50.86 -38.43
C ASP A 34 25.45 -50.62 -37.24
N GLU A 35 25.19 -51.66 -36.42
CA GLU A 35 24.42 -51.55 -35.18
C GLU A 35 25.14 -50.70 -34.13
N ALA A 36 26.42 -50.97 -33.86
CA ALA A 36 27.22 -50.19 -32.91
C ALA A 36 27.36 -48.72 -33.35
N ALA A 37 27.63 -48.48 -34.64
CA ALA A 37 27.82 -47.16 -35.21
C ALA A 37 26.57 -46.27 -35.14
N GLY A 38 25.36 -46.86 -35.08
CA GLY A 38 24.11 -46.11 -34.93
C GLY A 38 23.97 -45.37 -33.60
N SER A 39 24.77 -45.74 -32.59
CA SER A 39 24.75 -45.15 -31.24
C SER A 39 25.93 -44.21 -30.94
N CYS A 40 26.93 -44.17 -31.82
CA CYS A 40 28.18 -43.46 -31.58
C CYS A 40 28.16 -42.03 -32.14
N ASP A 41 28.81 -41.10 -31.43
CA ASP A 41 29.07 -39.75 -31.92
C ASP A 41 30.39 -39.69 -32.70
N VAL A 42 30.27 -39.47 -34.01
CA VAL A 42 31.38 -39.38 -34.98
C VAL A 42 32.28 -38.15 -34.71
N LEU A 43 31.82 -37.16 -33.95
CA LEU A 43 32.63 -36.01 -33.54
C LEU A 43 33.81 -36.41 -32.64
N ARG A 44 33.67 -37.53 -31.92
CA ARG A 44 34.73 -38.12 -31.08
C ARG A 44 35.22 -39.42 -31.71
N ARG A 45 35.82 -39.32 -32.90
CA ARG A 45 36.33 -40.46 -33.71
C ARG A 45 37.00 -41.56 -32.89
N ASP A 46 37.95 -41.20 -32.02
CA ASP A 46 38.75 -42.19 -31.28
C ASP A 46 37.89 -42.96 -30.24
N VAL A 47 36.88 -42.29 -29.67
CA VAL A 47 35.91 -42.91 -28.75
C VAL A 47 34.94 -43.80 -29.54
N ALA A 48 34.41 -43.31 -30.66
CA ALA A 48 33.54 -44.10 -31.53
C ALA A 48 34.22 -45.36 -32.08
N GLU A 49 35.48 -45.26 -32.49
CA GLU A 49 36.28 -46.42 -32.93
C GLU A 49 36.50 -47.42 -31.79
N GLN A 50 36.80 -46.93 -30.58
CA GLN A 50 36.99 -47.78 -29.41
C GLN A 50 35.69 -48.49 -29.01
N ASP A 51 34.56 -47.80 -29.01
CA ASP A 51 33.25 -48.33 -28.65
C ASP A 51 32.79 -49.40 -29.66
N ILE A 52 32.96 -49.14 -30.97
CA ILE A 52 32.65 -50.12 -32.03
C ILE A 52 33.55 -51.36 -31.90
N ASN A 53 34.85 -51.18 -31.64
CA ASN A 53 35.79 -52.29 -31.45
C ASN A 53 35.57 -53.05 -30.14
N ALA A 54 34.99 -52.43 -29.12
CA ALA A 54 34.59 -53.09 -27.88
C ALA A 54 33.34 -53.94 -28.11
N ALA A 55 32.31 -53.37 -28.74
CA ALA A 55 31.08 -54.09 -29.10
C ALA A 55 31.36 -55.29 -30.02
N LEU A 56 32.30 -55.15 -30.96
CA LEU A 56 32.76 -56.26 -31.79
C LEU A 56 33.46 -57.35 -30.97
N ARG A 57 34.37 -56.97 -30.06
CA ARG A 57 35.09 -57.93 -29.21
C ARG A 57 34.16 -58.71 -28.28
N ASP A 58 33.12 -58.07 -27.76
CA ASP A 58 32.14 -58.71 -26.87
C ASP A 58 31.29 -59.76 -27.59
N GLN A 59 31.18 -59.68 -28.91
CA GLN A 59 30.38 -60.62 -29.73
C GLN A 59 31.23 -61.67 -30.46
N LEU A 60 32.57 -61.60 -30.38
CA LEU A 60 33.46 -62.59 -30.98
C LEU A 60 33.62 -63.83 -30.07
N PRO A 61 33.72 -65.06 -30.62
CA PRO A 61 33.70 -65.38 -32.05
C PRO A 61 32.29 -65.36 -32.67
N LEU A 62 32.18 -64.83 -33.88
CA LEU A 62 30.91 -64.79 -34.64
C LEU A 62 30.84 -65.99 -35.58
N ASN A 63 29.76 -66.75 -35.49
CA ASN A 63 29.52 -67.92 -36.33
C ASN A 63 28.37 -67.68 -37.30
N GLY A 64 28.56 -68.00 -38.58
CA GLY A 64 27.51 -67.91 -39.58
C GLY A 64 28.04 -68.16 -40.99
N TYR A 65 27.17 -68.61 -41.89
CA TYR A 65 27.52 -68.85 -43.30
C TYR A 65 28.71 -69.84 -43.50
N GLY A 66 28.95 -70.74 -42.55
CA GLY A 66 30.08 -71.68 -42.59
C GLY A 66 31.45 -71.04 -42.29
N VAL A 67 31.44 -69.81 -41.76
CA VAL A 67 32.59 -69.03 -41.33
C VAL A 67 32.54 -68.86 -39.80
N GLU A 68 33.69 -69.03 -39.16
CA GLU A 68 33.95 -68.58 -37.79
C GLU A 68 34.90 -67.37 -37.86
N VAL A 69 34.41 -66.21 -37.45
CA VAL A 69 35.22 -64.98 -37.33
C VAL A 69 35.87 -64.97 -35.96
N LEU A 70 37.20 -64.97 -35.94
CA LEU A 70 38.00 -65.09 -34.73
C LEU A 70 38.44 -63.74 -34.18
N ASP A 71 38.73 -62.79 -35.08
CA ASP A 71 39.14 -61.45 -34.70
C ASP A 71 38.68 -60.44 -35.74
N SER A 72 38.32 -59.25 -35.29
CA SER A 72 38.01 -58.14 -36.18
C SER A 72 38.35 -56.80 -35.56
N HIS A 73 38.89 -55.91 -36.40
CA HIS A 73 39.25 -54.56 -36.01
C HIS A 73 38.75 -53.55 -37.04
N VAL A 74 38.10 -52.48 -36.56
CA VAL A 74 37.58 -51.38 -37.35
C VAL A 74 38.42 -50.14 -37.10
N ARG A 75 38.78 -49.43 -38.17
CA ARG A 75 39.39 -48.09 -38.13
C ARG A 75 38.53 -47.09 -38.86
N LEU A 76 38.31 -45.93 -38.25
CA LEU A 76 37.54 -44.85 -38.85
C LEU A 76 38.46 -43.80 -39.47
N ALA A 77 38.29 -43.51 -40.75
CA ALA A 77 38.98 -42.45 -41.47
C ALA A 77 38.02 -41.31 -41.77
N ILE A 78 38.25 -40.17 -41.11
CA ILE A 78 37.53 -38.92 -41.34
C ILE A 78 38.56 -37.90 -41.81
N ASP A 79 38.25 -37.21 -42.90
CA ASP A 79 39.09 -36.10 -43.35
C ASP A 79 39.10 -34.95 -42.33
N ASP A 80 40.28 -34.43 -42.02
CA ASP A 80 40.50 -33.35 -41.04
C ASP A 80 39.61 -32.14 -41.31
N SER A 81 39.37 -31.80 -42.59
CA SER A 81 38.52 -30.68 -42.98
C SER A 81 37.06 -30.90 -42.56
N THR A 82 36.58 -32.14 -42.65
CA THR A 82 35.20 -32.52 -42.31
C THR A 82 35.01 -32.55 -40.80
N GLN A 83 35.99 -33.09 -40.06
CA GLN A 83 35.95 -33.09 -38.59
C GLN A 83 36.00 -31.67 -38.03
N ARG A 84 36.89 -30.81 -38.56
CA ARG A 84 36.99 -29.39 -38.14
C ARG A 84 35.72 -28.61 -38.47
N ALA A 85 35.12 -28.83 -39.65
CA ALA A 85 33.87 -28.18 -40.02
C ALA A 85 32.70 -28.60 -39.11
N ALA A 86 32.62 -29.88 -38.75
CA ALA A 86 31.58 -30.39 -37.86
C ALA A 86 31.72 -29.83 -36.43
N LEU A 87 32.95 -29.79 -35.88
CA LEU A 87 33.23 -29.17 -34.58
C LEU A 87 32.93 -27.66 -34.57
N LEU A 88 33.26 -26.95 -35.66
CA LEU A 88 32.93 -25.52 -35.78
C LEU A 88 31.41 -25.30 -35.80
N ALA A 89 30.67 -26.11 -36.56
CA ALA A 89 29.22 -26.04 -36.63
C ALA A 89 28.56 -26.32 -35.27
N GLU A 90 29.05 -27.30 -34.53
CA GLU A 90 28.57 -27.60 -33.17
C GLU A 90 28.83 -26.44 -32.20
N ARG A 91 30.05 -25.88 -32.21
CA ARG A 91 30.37 -24.69 -31.39
C ARG A 91 29.49 -23.50 -31.71
N MET A 92 29.19 -23.26 -32.99
CA MET A 92 28.27 -22.18 -33.38
C MET A 92 26.86 -22.45 -32.87
N ARG A 93 26.35 -23.68 -32.98
CA ARG A 93 25.03 -24.05 -32.43
C ARG A 93 24.97 -23.84 -30.92
N GLN A 94 26.00 -24.25 -30.19
CA GLN A 94 26.09 -24.03 -28.73
C GLN A 94 26.14 -22.53 -28.40
N GLY A 95 26.91 -21.74 -29.18
CA GLY A 95 26.96 -20.28 -29.04
C GLY A 95 25.59 -19.64 -29.20
N TYR A 96 24.87 -19.95 -30.29
CA TYR A 96 23.52 -19.45 -30.52
C TYR A 96 22.53 -19.87 -29.43
N ALA A 97 22.58 -21.13 -28.99
CA ALA A 97 21.70 -21.62 -27.92
C ALA A 97 21.91 -20.86 -26.60
N LEU A 98 23.17 -20.54 -26.26
CA LEU A 98 23.51 -19.75 -25.07
C LEU A 98 23.05 -18.30 -25.22
N GLU A 99 23.21 -17.69 -26.40
CA GLU A 99 22.74 -16.33 -26.67
C GLU A 99 21.22 -16.23 -26.59
N GLU A 100 20.49 -17.19 -27.17
CA GLU A 100 19.03 -17.25 -27.06
C GLU A 100 18.58 -17.41 -25.60
N ALA A 101 19.23 -18.29 -24.83
CA ALA A 101 18.91 -18.47 -23.42
C ALA A 101 19.13 -17.19 -22.61
N ARG A 102 20.22 -16.45 -22.87
CA ARG A 102 20.48 -15.15 -22.25
C ARG A 102 19.42 -14.11 -22.64
N GLN A 103 19.06 -14.03 -23.91
CA GLN A 103 18.04 -13.10 -24.38
C GLN A 103 16.68 -13.38 -23.74
N ARG A 104 16.28 -14.65 -23.63
CA ARG A 104 15.04 -15.05 -22.94
C ARG A 104 15.08 -14.65 -21.47
N GLN A 105 16.17 -14.93 -20.75
CA GLN A 105 16.31 -14.51 -19.36
C GLN A 105 16.27 -12.98 -19.21
N GLU A 106 16.90 -12.22 -20.10
CA GLU A 106 16.83 -10.77 -20.07
C GLU A 106 15.41 -10.25 -20.35
N GLN A 107 14.69 -10.86 -21.29
CA GLN A 107 13.30 -10.53 -21.59
C GLN A 107 12.41 -10.81 -20.39
N GLU A 108 12.51 -11.99 -19.77
CA GLU A 108 11.77 -12.34 -18.55
C GLU A 108 12.08 -11.37 -17.40
N ARG A 109 13.34 -10.96 -17.23
CA ARG A 109 13.72 -9.96 -16.22
C ARG A 109 13.14 -8.58 -16.51
N LYS A 110 13.11 -8.17 -17.78
CA LYS A 110 12.49 -6.90 -18.19
C LYS A 110 10.97 -6.94 -18.00
N GLU A 111 10.32 -8.03 -18.38
CA GLU A 111 8.89 -8.22 -18.21
C GLU A 111 8.48 -8.26 -16.74
N THR A 112 9.23 -8.97 -15.90
CA THR A 112 8.98 -9.00 -14.45
C THR A 112 9.20 -7.63 -13.82
N HIS A 113 10.24 -6.92 -14.22
CA HIS A 113 10.48 -5.54 -13.76
C HIS A 113 9.34 -4.60 -14.17
N LEU A 114 8.91 -4.63 -15.44
CA LEU A 114 7.79 -3.83 -15.94
C LEU A 114 6.47 -4.20 -15.25
N SER A 115 6.23 -5.48 -15.01
CA SER A 115 5.04 -5.97 -14.30
C SER A 115 5.01 -5.46 -12.86
N LEU A 116 6.16 -5.50 -12.16
CA LEU A 116 6.29 -4.95 -10.81
C LEU A 116 6.12 -3.43 -10.80
N GLN A 117 6.69 -2.73 -11.78
CA GLN A 117 6.55 -1.29 -11.90
C GLN A 117 5.08 -0.89 -12.11
N ARG A 118 4.37 -1.54 -13.04
CA ARG A 118 2.93 -1.31 -13.26
C ARG A 118 2.11 -1.55 -12.00
N LYS A 119 2.36 -2.65 -11.28
CA LYS A 119 1.68 -2.94 -10.01
C LYS A 119 1.93 -1.86 -8.95
N ARG A 120 3.15 -1.31 -8.88
CA ARG A 120 3.48 -0.21 -7.98
C ARG A 120 2.75 1.08 -8.36
N GLU A 121 2.73 1.42 -9.65
CA GLU A 121 2.02 2.59 -10.16
C GLU A 121 0.50 2.48 -9.93
N GLU A 122 -0.09 1.30 -10.15
CA GLU A 122 -1.51 1.03 -9.87
C GLU A 122 -1.83 1.14 -8.38
N ALA A 123 -0.98 0.59 -7.50
CA ALA A 123 -1.13 0.70 -6.06
C ALA A 123 -1.05 2.16 -5.59
N GLN A 124 -0.10 2.94 -6.13
CA GLN A 124 0.03 4.37 -5.84
C GLN A 124 -1.22 5.15 -6.27
N ARG A 125 -1.72 4.93 -7.49
CA ARG A 125 -2.96 5.57 -7.96
C ARG A 125 -4.16 5.21 -7.09
N HIS A 126 -4.24 3.97 -6.62
CA HIS A 126 -5.32 3.55 -5.74
C HIS A 126 -5.24 4.22 -4.35
N GLU A 127 -4.03 4.32 -3.78
CA GLU A 127 -3.82 5.06 -2.53
C GLU A 127 -4.15 6.56 -2.68
N GLU A 128 -3.76 7.18 -3.79
CA GLU A 128 -4.08 8.58 -4.06
C GLU A 128 -5.59 8.78 -4.18
N HIS A 129 -6.27 7.95 -4.96
CA HIS A 129 -7.72 8.01 -5.12
C HIS A 129 -8.46 7.85 -3.79
N THR A 130 -8.08 6.85 -2.97
CA THR A 130 -8.70 6.64 -1.65
C THR A 130 -8.48 7.81 -0.70
N ARG A 131 -7.29 8.44 -0.75
CA ARG A 131 -7.02 9.68 0.03
C ARG A 131 -7.85 10.85 -0.45
N GLU A 132 -8.00 11.03 -1.75
CA GLU A 132 -8.83 12.08 -2.35
C GLU A 132 -10.30 11.91 -1.97
N GLU A 133 -10.85 10.70 -2.08
CA GLU A 133 -12.22 10.40 -1.65
C GLU A 133 -12.43 10.69 -0.16
N ALA A 134 -11.47 10.31 0.70
CA ALA A 134 -11.55 10.59 2.13
C ALA A 134 -11.53 12.10 2.44
N ARG A 135 -10.74 12.88 1.69
CA ARG A 135 -10.73 14.35 1.79
C ARG A 135 -12.07 14.93 1.37
N LEU A 136 -12.61 14.53 0.21
CA LEU A 136 -13.88 15.01 -0.29
C LEU A 136 -15.05 14.70 0.67
N ARG A 137 -15.06 13.52 1.28
CA ARG A 137 -16.06 13.15 2.30
C ARG A 137 -15.97 14.07 3.52
N ARG A 138 -14.76 14.32 4.01
CA ARG A 138 -14.54 15.22 5.15
C ARG A 138 -15.01 16.64 4.83
N ASP A 139 -14.68 17.15 3.65
CA ASP A 139 -15.09 18.50 3.24
C ASP A 139 -16.62 18.60 3.14
N TYR A 140 -17.28 17.58 2.60
CA TYR A 140 -18.75 17.50 2.57
C TYR A 140 -19.36 17.49 3.98
N GLU A 141 -18.78 16.75 4.92
CA GLU A 141 -19.24 16.72 6.32
C GLU A 141 -19.08 18.08 7.00
N LEU A 142 -17.96 18.77 6.77
CA LEU A 142 -17.71 20.12 7.29
C LEU A 142 -18.70 21.14 6.72
N ASP A 143 -18.98 21.08 5.42
CA ASP A 143 -19.98 21.93 4.77
C ASP A 143 -21.38 21.66 5.30
N ALA A 144 -21.75 20.40 5.50
CA ALA A 144 -23.03 20.02 6.09
C ALA A 144 -23.16 20.56 7.52
N LEU A 145 -22.09 20.47 8.33
CA LEU A 145 -22.05 21.02 9.68
C LEU A 145 -22.18 22.56 9.65
N ALA A 146 -21.44 23.24 8.77
CA ALA A 146 -21.50 24.69 8.63
C ALA A 146 -22.92 25.16 8.26
N ARG A 147 -23.59 24.45 7.33
CA ARG A 147 -25.00 24.74 6.98
C ARG A 147 -25.94 24.53 8.16
N ARG A 148 -25.77 23.46 8.94
CA ARG A 148 -26.58 23.21 10.15
C ARG A 148 -26.36 24.30 11.21
N GLN A 149 -25.13 24.71 11.44
CA GLN A 149 -24.80 25.80 12.37
C GLN A 149 -25.37 27.14 11.90
N ALA A 150 -25.22 27.47 10.61
CA ALA A 150 -25.80 28.67 10.03
C ALA A 150 -27.33 28.66 10.15
N ARG A 151 -27.96 27.51 9.90
CA ARG A 151 -29.41 27.33 10.06
C ARG A 151 -29.85 27.52 11.50
N ALA A 152 -29.19 26.83 12.45
CA ALA A 152 -29.50 26.96 13.87
C ALA A 152 -29.29 28.39 14.38
N ARG A 153 -28.25 29.09 13.91
CA ARG A 153 -28.03 30.51 14.23
C ARG A 153 -29.13 31.39 13.66
N ALA A 154 -29.54 31.16 12.41
CA ALA A 154 -30.63 31.91 11.78
C ALA A 154 -31.97 31.69 12.50
N ASP A 155 -32.28 30.45 12.86
CA ASP A 155 -33.49 30.10 13.61
C ASP A 155 -33.45 30.73 15.01
N PHE A 156 -32.32 30.65 15.74
CA PHE A 156 -32.14 31.33 17.03
C PHE A 156 -32.30 32.86 16.93
N LEU A 157 -31.69 33.47 15.91
CA LEU A 157 -31.82 34.91 15.67
C LEU A 157 -33.27 35.29 15.42
N ARG A 158 -33.99 34.49 14.62
CA ARG A 158 -35.38 34.76 14.27
C ARG A 158 -36.32 34.58 15.46
N ASP A 159 -36.20 33.47 16.16
CA ASP A 159 -37.21 33.00 17.10
C ASP A 159 -36.99 33.57 18.51
N GLU A 160 -35.74 33.76 18.94
CA GLU A 160 -35.41 34.22 20.30
C GLU A 160 -35.02 35.71 20.34
N ILE A 161 -34.24 36.16 19.36
CA ILE A 161 -33.63 37.50 19.39
C ILE A 161 -34.51 38.55 18.71
N LEU A 162 -34.92 38.31 17.46
CA LEU A 162 -35.70 39.27 16.68
C LEU A 162 -37.19 39.28 17.06
N ALA A 163 -37.67 38.25 17.75
CA ALA A 163 -39.03 38.21 18.31
C ALA A 163 -39.28 39.29 19.37
N ASN A 164 -38.23 39.78 20.04
CA ASN A 164 -38.31 40.87 21.01
C ASN A 164 -37.30 41.98 20.67
N PRO A 165 -37.76 43.23 20.41
CA PRO A 165 -36.88 44.33 20.05
C PRO A 165 -35.81 44.64 21.11
N ALA A 166 -36.05 44.34 22.39
CA ALA A 166 -35.05 44.49 23.46
C ALA A 166 -33.93 43.42 23.34
N SER A 167 -34.29 42.17 23.03
CA SER A 167 -33.34 41.07 22.81
C SER A 167 -32.48 41.31 21.57
N ALA A 168 -33.07 41.79 20.47
CA ALA A 168 -32.36 42.15 19.25
C ALA A 168 -31.24 43.17 19.49
N ARG A 169 -31.52 44.17 20.32
CA ARG A 169 -30.58 45.25 20.57
C ARG A 169 -29.51 44.88 21.61
N LEU A 170 -29.86 44.07 22.61
CA LEU A 170 -28.87 43.43 23.50
C LEU A 170 -27.92 42.52 22.72
N TYR A 171 -28.44 41.70 21.81
CA TYR A 171 -27.62 40.85 20.96
C TYR A 171 -26.69 41.67 20.05
N ALA A 172 -27.16 42.78 19.45
CA ALA A 172 -26.32 43.68 18.65
C ALA A 172 -25.21 44.37 19.47
N LEU A 173 -25.49 44.75 20.73
CA LEU A 173 -24.48 45.28 21.65
C LEU A 173 -23.43 44.22 22.01
N LEU A 174 -23.86 42.99 22.27
CA LEU A 174 -22.97 41.87 22.58
C LEU A 174 -22.10 41.47 21.37
N GLU A 175 -22.68 41.40 20.17
CA GLU A 175 -21.96 41.07 18.93
C GLU A 175 -20.92 42.15 18.56
N ARG A 176 -21.20 43.43 18.84
CA ARG A 176 -20.25 44.53 18.66
C ARG A 176 -19.06 44.47 19.64
N SER A 177 -19.23 43.84 20.79
CA SER A 177 -18.16 43.60 21.78
C SER A 177 -17.41 42.27 21.58
N ALA A 178 -17.76 41.50 20.54
CA ALA A 178 -17.42 40.08 20.42
C ALA A 178 -15.97 39.76 19.99
N GLU A 179 -15.09 40.75 19.79
CA GLU A 179 -13.64 40.46 19.74
C GLU A 179 -13.14 39.85 21.06
N HIS A 180 -13.87 40.03 22.19
CA HIS A 180 -13.43 39.67 23.53
C HIS A 180 -14.43 38.86 24.35
N TRP A 181 -15.44 38.21 23.76
CA TRP A 181 -16.37 37.34 24.52
C TRP A 181 -15.83 35.90 24.52
N PRO A 182 -15.16 35.42 25.59
CA PRO A 182 -14.80 34.02 25.68
C PRO A 182 -16.12 33.25 25.80
N ARG A 183 -16.34 32.33 24.87
CA ARG A 183 -17.49 31.42 24.86
C ARG A 183 -17.63 30.84 26.28
N LEU A 184 -18.73 31.20 26.97
CA LEU A 184 -19.12 30.74 28.31
C LEU A 184 -18.44 31.40 29.53
N GLY A 185 -18.25 32.72 29.57
CA GLY A 185 -17.67 33.36 30.77
C GLY A 185 -17.96 34.85 30.97
N GLY A 186 -19.24 35.22 31.13
CA GLY A 186 -19.64 36.56 31.62
C GLY A 186 -19.38 37.74 30.67
N PRO A 187 -19.96 38.92 30.96
CA PRO A 187 -19.77 40.12 30.15
C PRO A 187 -18.29 40.55 30.17
N PRO A 188 -17.75 41.08 29.05
CA PRO A 188 -16.34 41.42 28.92
C PRO A 188 -15.95 42.52 29.88
N SER A 189 -14.70 42.45 30.36
CA SER A 189 -14.08 43.42 31.26
C SER A 189 -14.18 44.83 30.67
N GLY A 190 -14.93 45.71 31.31
CA GLY A 190 -15.18 47.09 30.84
C GLY A 190 -16.60 47.38 30.37
N THR A 191 -17.51 46.39 30.38
CA THR A 191 -18.94 46.65 30.15
C THR A 191 -19.53 47.37 31.37
N SER A 192 -19.90 48.64 31.21
CA SER A 192 -20.66 49.39 32.22
C SER A 192 -22.07 48.83 32.32
N LEU A 193 -22.28 47.90 33.26
CA LEU A 193 -23.60 47.39 33.64
C LEU A 193 -24.64 48.50 33.88
N PRO A 194 -24.30 49.65 34.52
CA PRO A 194 -25.23 50.76 34.69
C PRO A 194 -25.75 51.35 33.37
N ASP A 195 -24.88 51.50 32.37
CA ASP A 195 -25.26 52.05 31.07
C ASP A 195 -26.12 51.04 30.28
N LEU A 196 -25.80 49.75 30.39
CA LEU A 196 -26.59 48.68 29.78
C LEU A 196 -28.01 48.60 30.37
N VAL A 197 -28.15 48.71 31.69
CA VAL A 197 -29.45 48.73 32.38
C VAL A 197 -30.25 49.98 32.01
N ARG A 198 -29.60 51.15 31.91
CA ARG A 198 -30.22 52.40 31.47
C ARG A 198 -30.70 52.35 30.02
N GLU A 199 -29.96 51.69 29.13
CA GLU A 199 -30.39 51.48 27.74
C GLU A 199 -31.58 50.52 27.64
N VAL A 200 -31.58 49.43 28.41
CA VAL A 200 -32.71 48.48 28.48
C VAL A 200 -33.98 49.13 29.05
N GLN A 201 -33.84 50.03 30.02
CA GLN A 201 -34.92 50.84 30.59
C GLN A 201 -35.62 51.71 29.52
N GLY A 202 -34.88 52.23 28.55
CA GLY A 202 -35.43 53.05 27.47
C GLY A 202 -36.40 52.31 26.55
N TRP A 203 -36.39 50.97 26.55
CA TRP A 203 -37.13 50.15 25.59
C TRP A 203 -38.32 49.41 26.20
N GLN A 204 -38.30 49.13 27.51
CA GLN A 204 -39.47 48.64 28.27
C GLN A 204 -39.64 49.40 29.59
N PRO A 205 -40.20 50.63 29.54
CA PRO A 205 -40.34 51.48 30.73
C PRO A 205 -41.31 50.95 31.79
N GLN A 206 -42.10 49.91 31.50
CA GLN A 206 -43.13 49.35 32.39
C GLN A 206 -42.83 47.94 32.93
N ALA A 207 -41.68 47.35 32.58
CA ALA A 207 -41.30 46.07 33.15
C ALA A 207 -40.93 46.27 34.63
N ARG A 208 -41.81 45.81 35.55
CA ARG A 208 -41.73 46.07 37.00
C ARG A 208 -40.35 45.71 37.59
N TRP A 209 -39.70 44.67 37.07
CA TRP A 209 -38.39 44.23 37.57
C TRP A 209 -37.25 45.21 37.21
N VAL A 210 -37.31 45.90 36.07
CA VAL A 210 -36.28 46.89 35.65
C VAL A 210 -36.35 48.13 36.54
N VAL A 211 -37.56 48.60 36.81
CA VAL A 211 -37.79 49.74 37.71
C VAL A 211 -37.33 49.41 39.12
N ILE A 212 -37.62 48.20 39.61
CA ILE A 212 -37.15 47.74 40.92
C ILE A 212 -35.62 47.66 40.96
N ALA A 213 -34.98 47.08 39.94
CA ALA A 213 -33.52 46.97 39.89
C ALA A 213 -32.82 48.35 39.88
N GLN A 214 -33.37 49.32 39.14
CA GLN A 214 -32.82 50.67 39.09
C GLN A 214 -33.02 51.41 40.43
N LEU A 215 -34.21 51.33 41.02
CA LEU A 215 -34.47 51.96 42.33
C LEU A 215 -33.57 51.37 43.43
N LEU A 216 -33.32 50.06 43.39
CA LEU A 216 -32.38 49.41 44.30
C LEU A 216 -30.95 49.88 44.05
N HIS A 217 -30.54 50.08 42.79
CA HIS A 217 -29.21 50.57 42.44
C HIS A 217 -29.00 52.04 42.86
N ASP A 218 -29.96 52.92 42.55
CA ASP A 218 -29.90 54.35 42.92
C ASP A 218 -29.93 54.52 44.45
N PHE A 219 -30.72 53.70 45.14
CA PHE A 219 -30.72 53.67 46.60
C PHE A 219 -29.37 53.17 47.15
N ALA A 220 -28.82 52.08 46.61
CA ALA A 220 -27.55 51.51 47.06
C ALA A 220 -26.34 52.43 46.81
N THR A 221 -26.34 53.18 45.71
CA THR A 221 -25.27 54.14 45.38
C THR A 221 -25.28 55.36 46.29
N GLY A 222 -26.46 55.78 46.79
CA GLY A 222 -26.61 56.85 47.78
C GLY A 222 -26.28 56.47 49.22
N LEU A 223 -26.09 55.18 49.53
CA LEU A 223 -25.78 54.69 50.87
C LEU A 223 -24.28 54.74 51.20
N THR A 224 -23.96 54.97 52.47
CA THR A 224 -22.60 54.85 53.02
C THR A 224 -22.13 53.39 53.00
N LYS A 225 -20.83 53.12 53.18
CA LYS A 225 -20.28 51.75 53.16
C LYS A 225 -20.96 50.86 54.22
N GLU A 226 -21.19 51.41 55.41
CA GLU A 226 -21.88 50.75 56.51
C GLU A 226 -23.36 50.55 56.18
N GLY A 227 -24.02 51.56 55.61
CA GLY A 227 -25.41 51.48 55.17
C GLY A 227 -25.65 50.44 54.08
N ARG A 228 -24.69 50.24 53.17
CA ARG A 228 -24.75 49.16 52.16
C ARG A 228 -24.67 47.77 52.80
N LYS A 229 -23.80 47.56 53.80
CA LYS A 229 -23.71 46.28 54.53
C LYS A 229 -24.99 45.95 55.29
N GLU A 230 -25.56 46.94 55.98
CA GLU A 230 -26.84 46.78 56.68
C GLU A 230 -27.98 46.51 55.70
N PHE A 231 -28.01 47.23 54.57
CA PHE A 231 -29.02 47.03 53.54
C PHE A 231 -28.99 45.61 52.95
N VAL A 232 -27.81 45.07 52.62
CA VAL A 232 -27.67 43.70 52.12
C VAL A 232 -28.10 42.69 53.18
N THR A 233 -27.80 42.93 54.46
CA THR A 233 -28.23 42.06 55.56
C THR A 233 -29.76 42.03 55.71
N ILE A 234 -30.42 43.19 55.58
CA ILE A 234 -31.88 43.30 55.62
C ILE A 234 -32.50 42.63 54.40
N LEU A 235 -31.92 42.83 53.21
CA LEU A 235 -32.38 42.22 51.97
C LEU A 235 -32.26 40.70 52.02
N ALA A 236 -31.13 40.17 52.49
CA ALA A 236 -30.92 38.73 52.67
C ALA A 236 -31.91 38.11 53.65
N LYS A 237 -32.23 38.80 54.76
CA LYS A 237 -33.29 38.36 55.69
C LYS A 237 -34.66 38.32 55.02
N ALA A 238 -35.00 39.35 54.23
CA ALA A 238 -36.27 39.37 53.50
C ALA A 238 -36.36 38.25 52.45
N VAL A 239 -35.28 38.00 51.70
CA VAL A 239 -35.20 36.91 50.70
C VAL A 239 -35.32 35.54 51.36
N LYS A 240 -34.72 35.34 52.54
CA LYS A 240 -34.85 34.11 53.33
C LYS A 240 -36.30 33.87 53.77
N VAL A 241 -37.01 34.91 54.20
CA VAL A 241 -38.43 34.81 54.60
C VAL A 241 -39.34 34.43 53.42
N HIS A 242 -38.97 34.82 52.20
CA HIS A 242 -39.70 34.46 50.99
C HIS A 242 -39.30 33.10 50.37
N GLY A 243 -38.41 32.34 51.02
CA GLY A 243 -38.16 30.93 50.73
C GLY A 243 -36.97 30.63 49.81
N ASP A 244 -36.16 31.63 49.42
CA ASP A 244 -34.95 31.41 48.60
C ASP A 244 -33.69 31.49 49.46
N GLU A 245 -33.40 30.41 50.20
CA GLU A 245 -32.24 30.34 51.10
C GLU A 245 -30.90 30.42 50.37
N LYS A 246 -30.85 29.96 49.10
CA LYS A 246 -29.61 30.01 48.29
C LYS A 246 -29.28 31.44 47.88
N ALA A 247 -30.28 32.20 47.42
CA ALA A 247 -30.08 33.60 47.09
C ALA A 247 -29.77 34.45 48.35
N ALA A 248 -30.41 34.15 49.48
CA ALA A 248 -30.11 34.82 50.75
C ALA A 248 -28.66 34.58 51.20
N GLN A 249 -28.15 33.35 51.07
CA GLN A 249 -26.77 33.04 51.42
C GLN A 249 -25.77 33.73 50.48
N ALA A 250 -26.01 33.70 49.17
CA ALA A 250 -25.15 34.38 48.20
C ALA A 250 -25.07 35.91 48.43
N LEU A 251 -26.15 36.54 48.90
CA LEU A 251 -26.17 37.96 49.28
C LEU A 251 -25.31 38.23 50.52
N ILE A 252 -25.33 37.34 51.52
CA ILE A 252 -24.51 37.47 52.73
C ILE A 252 -23.03 37.29 52.40
N ASP A 253 -22.71 36.30 51.57
CA ASP A 253 -21.35 36.02 51.14
C ASP A 253 -20.77 37.22 50.34
N ALA A 254 -21.57 37.80 49.44
CA ALA A 254 -21.19 39.00 48.69
C ALA A 254 -21.00 40.27 49.56
N ALA A 255 -21.62 40.35 50.73
CA ALA A 255 -21.41 41.44 51.69
C ALA A 255 -20.11 41.25 52.52
N GLY A 256 -19.65 40.01 52.68
CA GLY A 256 -18.44 39.65 53.42
C GLY A 256 -17.14 39.81 52.64
N GLU A 257 -17.17 39.68 51.31
CA GLU A 257 -15.94 39.72 50.47
C GLU A 257 -15.32 41.13 50.30
N GLN A 258 -16.02 42.22 50.67
CA GLN A 258 -15.48 43.60 50.57
C GLN A 258 -14.58 44.03 51.76
N GLU A 259 -14.19 43.12 52.65
CA GLU A 259 -13.28 43.39 53.79
C GLU A 259 -11.83 42.94 53.59
N CYS A 260 -11.43 42.51 52.39
CA CYS A 260 -10.02 42.26 52.06
C CYS A 260 -9.51 43.28 51.04
N ASP A 261 -9.23 44.49 51.53
CA ASP A 261 -8.12 45.34 51.05
C ASP A 261 -7.05 45.39 52.15
#